data_AF-A0ABD6FMP3-F1
#
_entry.id   AF-A0ABD6FMP3-F1
#
_cell.length_a   1.000
_cell.length_b   1.000
_cell.length_c   1.000
_cell.angle_alpha   90.00
_cell.angle_beta   90.00
_cell.angle_gamma   90.00
#
_symmetry.space_group_name_H-M   'P 1'
#
loop_
_entity.id
_entity.type
_entity.pdbx_description
1 polymer ?
#
loop_
_entity_poly.entity_id
_entity_poly.type
_entity_poly.pdbx_seq_one_letter_code
_entity_poly.pdbx_strand_id
1 'polypeptide(L)'
;MTRRLVVEADGGSRGNPGPAGYGAVVRDAASGAVLAERAGFLGTATNNVAEYNGLIAGLGAARAIDPTAAITVRMDSKLVIEQMSGRWQIKHPDMKPLALTARDIARGADVAYEWVPREANKAADALANEAMDTRSPQIARDYDADGPMVGPEYDDAVDAEFVEHALDAEADGDGGAPRVPRNLSSLDTDYLAPLTIVFVRHGVTDMTATHRLSGSGVPGPGLNSTGRIQAAKAADAVYRIGRDTWERVPKVSRVIASPMVRTQETAAALGRRLGLHVETDERLKEIDFGTWEGLTPEETIERDGRQILLWQDASVRAPEGESIADVGARGLAWVQDLARAHAADPASEHTAVSIAAVSHAVAIKATIGAVMGFPLERASRVWPLPASLSIVQVRVTPQGEVGDAHLFCLGAPVD
;
A
#
# COMPACT_ATOMS: atom_id res chain seq x y z
N MET A 1 -19.14 25.99 5.04
CA MET A 1 -19.42 26.26 3.60
C MET A 1 -19.48 24.92 2.89
N THR A 2 -20.40 24.72 1.94
CA THR A 2 -20.47 23.47 1.17
C THR A 2 -19.22 23.32 0.32
N ARG A 3 -18.52 22.17 0.40
CA ARG A 3 -17.34 21.89 -0.41
C ARG A 3 -17.71 21.91 -1.89
N ARG A 4 -16.76 22.34 -2.72
CA ARG A 4 -16.94 22.38 -4.19
C ARG A 4 -15.92 21.47 -4.83
N LEU A 5 -16.38 20.57 -5.69
CA LEU A 5 -15.54 19.62 -6.42
C LEU A 5 -15.65 19.86 -7.93
N VAL A 6 -14.55 19.68 -8.64
CA VAL A 6 -14.52 19.68 -10.10
C VAL A 6 -14.27 18.26 -10.58
N VAL A 7 -15.09 17.76 -11.51
CA VAL A 7 -14.91 16.44 -12.11
C VAL A 7 -14.56 16.61 -13.58
N GLU A 8 -13.33 16.29 -13.95
CA GLU A 8 -12.84 16.25 -15.33
C GLU A 8 -12.95 14.81 -15.85
N ALA A 9 -13.63 14.57 -16.96
CA ALA A 9 -13.83 13.21 -17.46
C ALA A 9 -13.67 13.14 -18.98
N ASP A 10 -13.20 11.99 -19.47
CA ASP A 10 -12.99 11.70 -20.88
C ASP A 10 -13.14 10.18 -21.17
N GLY A 11 -13.27 9.84 -22.44
CA GLY A 11 -13.22 8.46 -22.91
C GLY A 11 -12.91 8.36 -24.40
N GLY A 12 -12.15 7.32 -24.76
CA GLY A 12 -11.69 7.10 -26.13
C GLY A 12 -11.90 5.67 -26.60
N SER A 13 -11.91 5.51 -27.92
CA SER A 13 -12.01 4.23 -28.62
C SER A 13 -11.11 4.20 -29.86
N ARG A 14 -10.22 3.22 -29.92
CA ARG A 14 -9.30 3.00 -31.05
C ARG A 14 -10.01 2.25 -32.17
N GLY A 15 -10.63 3.00 -33.07
CA GLY A 15 -11.41 2.45 -34.19
C GLY A 15 -12.93 2.49 -33.99
N ASN A 16 -13.44 3.45 -33.21
CA ASN A 16 -14.84 3.72 -32.87
C ASN A 16 -15.94 3.06 -33.76
N PRO A 17 -16.53 1.91 -33.36
CA PRO A 17 -16.24 1.15 -32.13
C PRO A 17 -14.99 0.27 -32.24
N GLY A 18 -14.13 0.35 -31.24
CA GLY A 18 -12.94 -0.47 -31.08
C GLY A 18 -12.53 -0.57 -29.60
N PRO A 19 -11.30 -1.03 -29.29
CA PRO A 19 -10.77 -1.04 -27.94
C PRO A 19 -10.93 0.34 -27.28
N ALA A 20 -11.67 0.40 -26.19
CA ALA A 20 -12.11 1.63 -25.57
C ALA A 20 -11.78 1.67 -24.08
N GLY A 21 -11.58 2.87 -23.55
CA GLY A 21 -11.32 3.12 -22.14
C GLY A 21 -11.75 4.52 -21.74
N TYR A 22 -11.98 4.69 -20.45
CA TYR A 22 -12.39 5.96 -19.87
C TYR A 22 -11.39 6.45 -18.83
N GLY A 23 -11.42 7.75 -18.54
CA GLY A 23 -10.63 8.40 -17.50
C GLY A 23 -11.45 9.52 -16.83
N ALA A 24 -11.25 9.72 -15.54
CA ALA A 24 -11.87 10.78 -14.77
C ALA A 24 -10.96 11.23 -13.62
N VAL A 25 -10.97 12.52 -13.34
CA VAL A 25 -10.21 13.19 -12.29
C VAL A 25 -11.18 14.03 -11.47
N VAL A 26 -11.19 13.86 -10.15
CA VAL A 26 -11.91 14.72 -9.22
C VAL A 26 -10.92 15.66 -8.57
N ARG A 27 -11.22 16.96 -8.50
CA ARG A 27 -10.38 17.98 -7.90
C ARG A 27 -11.15 18.79 -6.86
N ASP A 28 -10.46 19.29 -5.85
CA ASP A 28 -11.00 20.35 -5.01
C ASP A 28 -11.07 21.66 -5.80
N ALA A 29 -12.22 22.34 -5.81
CA ALA A 29 -12.41 23.54 -6.62
C ALA A 29 -11.67 24.77 -6.07
N ALA A 30 -11.32 24.79 -4.77
CA ALA A 30 -10.62 25.90 -4.13
C ALA A 30 -9.10 25.76 -4.28
N SER A 31 -8.55 24.57 -4.01
CA SER A 31 -7.10 24.34 -4.10
C SER A 31 -6.64 23.87 -5.48
N GLY A 32 -7.52 23.28 -6.30
CA GLY A 32 -7.17 22.64 -7.57
C GLY A 32 -6.50 21.26 -7.41
N ALA A 33 -6.32 20.80 -6.18
CA ALA A 33 -5.70 19.51 -5.88
C ALA A 33 -6.53 18.36 -6.44
N VAL A 34 -5.87 17.35 -7.00
CA VAL A 34 -6.52 16.11 -7.40
C VAL A 34 -6.88 15.34 -6.14
N LEU A 35 -8.13 14.89 -6.05
CA LEU A 35 -8.70 14.10 -4.95
C LEU A 35 -8.98 12.65 -5.35
N ALA A 36 -9.21 12.39 -6.63
CA ALA A 36 -9.41 11.03 -7.12
C ALA A 36 -9.11 10.96 -8.61
N GLU A 37 -8.55 9.84 -9.06
CA GLU A 37 -8.50 9.43 -10.45
C GLU A 37 -9.20 8.08 -10.61
N ARG A 38 -9.99 7.95 -11.68
CA ARG A 38 -10.67 6.73 -12.07
C ARG A 38 -10.42 6.48 -13.55
N ALA A 39 -10.06 5.26 -13.92
CA ALA A 39 -9.97 4.87 -15.32
C ALA A 39 -10.36 3.39 -15.47
N GLY A 40 -10.63 2.94 -16.69
CA GLY A 40 -10.91 1.53 -16.93
C GLY A 40 -11.06 1.18 -18.39
N PHE A 41 -10.63 -0.03 -18.73
CA PHE A 41 -10.76 -0.61 -20.07
C PHE A 41 -12.14 -1.26 -20.24
N LEU A 42 -12.86 -0.85 -21.29
CA LEU A 42 -14.24 -1.24 -21.56
C LEU A 42 -14.37 -2.38 -22.58
N GLY A 43 -13.25 -2.96 -23.03
CA GLY A 43 -13.28 -3.87 -24.17
C GLY A 43 -13.59 -3.11 -25.45
N THR A 44 -14.57 -3.56 -26.23
CA THR A 44 -14.99 -2.88 -27.47
C THR A 44 -16.20 -1.99 -27.21
N ALA A 45 -16.02 -0.68 -27.34
CA ALA A 45 -17.10 0.29 -27.18
C ALA A 45 -16.92 1.51 -28.10
N THR A 46 -17.94 2.35 -28.21
CA THR A 46 -17.85 3.63 -28.93
C THR A 46 -17.23 4.72 -28.06
N ASN A 47 -16.72 5.81 -28.67
CA ASN A 47 -16.22 6.98 -27.94
C ASN A 47 -17.26 7.51 -26.95
N ASN A 48 -18.49 7.75 -27.39
CA ASN A 48 -19.53 8.33 -26.52
C ASN A 48 -19.88 7.40 -25.33
N VAL A 49 -19.85 6.08 -25.54
CA VAL A 49 -20.03 5.11 -24.44
C VAL A 49 -18.87 5.22 -23.45
N ALA A 50 -17.63 5.35 -23.93
CA ALA A 50 -16.47 5.55 -23.07
C ALA A 50 -16.54 6.86 -22.28
N GLU A 51 -16.89 7.98 -22.93
CA GLU A 51 -17.04 9.28 -22.27
C GLU A 51 -18.10 9.24 -21.16
N TYR A 52 -19.25 8.58 -21.40
CA TYR A 52 -20.28 8.40 -20.38
C TYR A 52 -19.82 7.56 -19.20
N ASN A 53 -18.99 6.53 -19.42
CA ASN A 53 -18.41 5.74 -18.34
C ASN A 53 -17.40 6.56 -17.52
N GLY A 54 -16.61 7.43 -18.17
CA GLY A 54 -15.75 8.40 -17.50
C GLY A 54 -16.56 9.32 -16.58
N LEU A 55 -17.66 9.88 -17.10
CA LEU A 55 -18.57 10.71 -16.31
C LEU A 55 -19.13 9.97 -15.09
N ILE A 56 -19.62 8.74 -15.28
CA ILE A 56 -20.18 7.92 -14.19
C ILE A 56 -19.13 7.67 -13.11
N ALA A 57 -17.93 7.27 -13.51
CA ALA A 57 -16.83 7.00 -12.59
C ALA A 57 -16.41 8.26 -11.81
N GLY A 58 -16.31 9.40 -12.49
CA GLY A 58 -15.97 10.69 -11.87
C GLY A 58 -17.05 11.19 -10.90
N LEU A 59 -18.33 11.12 -11.27
CA LEU A 59 -19.43 11.46 -10.37
C LEU A 59 -19.47 10.53 -9.16
N GLY A 60 -19.31 9.21 -9.36
CA GLY A 60 -19.25 8.24 -8.28
C GLY A 60 -18.13 8.54 -7.28
N ALA A 61 -16.93 8.87 -7.78
CA ALA A 61 -15.80 9.26 -6.96
C ALA A 61 -16.06 10.55 -6.17
N ALA A 62 -16.59 11.60 -6.83
CA ALA A 62 -16.93 12.86 -6.15
C ALA A 62 -17.98 12.65 -5.04
N ARG A 63 -18.95 11.76 -5.27
CA ARG A 63 -19.97 11.39 -4.29
C ARG A 63 -19.43 10.58 -3.11
N ALA A 64 -18.42 9.76 -3.34
CA ALA A 64 -17.72 9.04 -2.29
C ALA A 64 -16.88 9.99 -1.42
N ILE A 65 -16.26 11.02 -2.03
CA ILE A 65 -15.47 12.04 -1.33
C ILE A 65 -16.34 12.89 -0.41
N ASP A 66 -17.43 13.47 -0.93
CA ASP A 66 -18.35 14.28 -0.11
C ASP A 66 -19.81 14.15 -0.56
N PRO A 67 -20.60 13.47 0.29
CA PRO A 67 -22.04 13.48 0.45
C PRO A 67 -22.86 14.70 0.01
N THR A 68 -22.26 15.87 0.11
CA THR A 68 -22.98 17.14 0.15
C THR A 68 -22.33 18.19 -0.74
N ALA A 69 -21.18 17.87 -1.35
CA ALA A 69 -20.46 18.80 -2.20
C ALA A 69 -21.25 19.23 -3.44
N ALA A 70 -21.08 20.49 -3.81
CA ALA A 70 -21.47 20.97 -5.13
C ALA A 70 -20.41 20.53 -6.16
N ILE A 71 -20.83 19.98 -7.28
CA ILE A 71 -19.96 19.35 -8.29
C ILE A 71 -20.04 20.14 -9.60
N THR A 72 -18.89 20.50 -10.16
CA THR A 72 -18.80 21.03 -11.52
C THR A 72 -18.14 20.00 -12.42
N VAL A 73 -18.90 19.41 -13.32
CA VAL A 73 -18.39 18.47 -14.33
C VAL A 73 -17.83 19.26 -15.51
N ARG A 74 -16.60 18.97 -15.91
CA ARG A 74 -15.91 19.52 -17.07
C ARG A 74 -15.53 18.40 -18.04
N MET A 75 -16.00 18.49 -19.27
CA MET A 75 -15.64 17.53 -20.32
C MET A 75 -15.47 18.27 -21.65
N ASP A 76 -14.62 17.75 -22.53
CA ASP A 76 -14.47 18.24 -23.90
C ASP A 76 -15.48 17.61 -24.88
N SER A 77 -16.26 16.63 -24.40
CA SER A 77 -17.45 16.13 -25.10
C SER A 77 -18.65 17.07 -24.95
N LYS A 78 -18.85 17.92 -25.97
CA LYS A 78 -20.05 18.79 -26.03
C LYS A 78 -21.35 17.98 -26.03
N LEU A 79 -21.34 16.78 -26.62
CA LEU A 79 -22.51 15.90 -26.66
C LEU A 79 -22.94 15.51 -25.24
N VAL A 80 -22.02 14.97 -24.43
CA VAL A 80 -22.31 14.50 -23.07
C VAL A 80 -22.75 15.67 -22.19
N ILE A 81 -22.05 16.81 -22.25
CA ILE A 81 -22.39 18.02 -21.48
C ILE A 81 -23.80 18.53 -21.79
N GLU A 82 -24.17 18.65 -23.06
CA GLU A 82 -25.49 19.15 -23.47
C GLU A 82 -26.62 18.18 -23.12
N GLN A 83 -26.36 16.87 -23.21
CA GLN A 83 -27.32 15.82 -22.85
C GLN A 83 -27.55 15.72 -21.34
N MET A 84 -26.50 15.84 -20.55
CA MET A 84 -26.59 15.82 -19.09
C MET A 84 -27.16 17.11 -18.52
N SER A 85 -26.93 18.25 -19.19
CA SER A 85 -27.61 19.52 -18.91
C SER A 85 -29.10 19.53 -19.31
N GLY A 86 -29.61 18.49 -19.97
CA GLY A 86 -30.99 18.40 -20.44
C GLY A 86 -31.32 19.25 -21.67
N ARG A 87 -30.33 19.92 -22.27
CA ARG A 87 -30.52 20.75 -23.48
C ARG A 87 -30.69 19.89 -24.73
N TRP A 88 -30.01 18.75 -24.79
CA TRP A 88 -30.07 17.83 -25.93
C TRP A 88 -30.70 16.48 -25.55
N GLN A 89 -31.44 15.90 -26.49
CA GLN A 89 -32.07 14.59 -26.29
C GLN A 89 -31.08 13.44 -26.44
N ILE A 90 -31.23 12.42 -25.60
CA ILE A 90 -30.45 11.16 -25.66
C ILE A 90 -31.26 10.13 -26.45
N LYS A 91 -30.92 9.98 -27.74
CA LYS A 91 -31.64 9.08 -28.64
C LYS A 91 -31.03 7.68 -28.68
N HIS A 92 -29.71 7.56 -28.56
CA HIS A 92 -29.00 6.29 -28.72
C HIS A 92 -29.33 5.31 -27.59
N PRO A 93 -29.71 4.05 -27.90
CA PRO A 93 -30.13 3.07 -26.89
C PRO A 93 -29.05 2.79 -25.85
N ASP A 94 -27.79 2.65 -26.25
CA ASP A 94 -26.68 2.34 -25.33
C ASP A 94 -26.31 3.49 -24.38
N MET A 95 -26.64 4.74 -24.75
CA MET A 95 -26.34 5.91 -23.93
C MET A 95 -27.45 6.21 -22.91
N LYS A 96 -28.70 5.80 -23.19
CA LYS A 96 -29.82 5.99 -22.25
C LYS A 96 -29.56 5.37 -20.87
N PRO A 97 -29.14 4.09 -20.74
CA PRO A 97 -28.89 3.50 -19.43
C PRO A 97 -27.73 4.20 -18.71
N LEU A 98 -26.65 4.55 -19.42
CA LEU A 98 -25.51 5.27 -18.84
C LEU A 98 -25.91 6.66 -18.32
N ALA A 99 -26.73 7.38 -19.07
CA ALA A 99 -27.25 8.67 -18.65
C ALA A 99 -28.20 8.57 -17.45
N LEU A 100 -29.00 7.50 -17.35
CA LEU A 100 -29.80 7.24 -16.16
C LEU A 100 -28.92 6.97 -14.94
N THR A 101 -27.90 6.13 -15.07
CA THR A 101 -26.92 5.87 -13.99
C THR A 101 -26.23 7.16 -13.54
N ALA A 102 -25.73 7.98 -14.47
CA ALA A 102 -25.10 9.25 -14.14
C ALA A 102 -26.07 10.21 -13.41
N ARG A 103 -27.34 10.28 -13.85
CA ARG A 103 -28.37 11.08 -13.17
C ARG A 103 -28.73 10.56 -11.79
N ASP A 104 -28.73 9.25 -11.62
CA ASP A 104 -29.03 8.61 -10.34
C ASP A 104 -27.93 8.88 -9.31
N ILE A 105 -26.66 8.84 -9.74
CA ILE A 105 -25.52 9.22 -8.89
C ILE A 105 -25.56 10.71 -8.53
N ALA A 106 -25.91 11.57 -9.50
CA ALA A 106 -26.03 13.01 -9.30
C ALA A 106 -27.28 13.43 -8.50
N ARG A 107 -28.19 12.50 -8.19
CA ARG A 107 -29.46 12.81 -7.54
C ARG A 107 -29.24 13.39 -6.14
N GLY A 108 -29.78 14.59 -5.91
CA GLY A 108 -29.66 15.28 -4.63
C GLY A 108 -28.34 16.04 -4.43
N ALA A 109 -27.43 16.01 -5.41
CA ALA A 109 -26.25 16.88 -5.44
C ALA A 109 -26.52 18.13 -6.30
N ASP A 110 -25.86 19.24 -5.97
CA ASP A 110 -25.82 20.43 -6.82
C ASP A 110 -24.77 20.22 -7.91
N VAL A 111 -25.18 19.92 -9.15
CA VAL A 111 -24.28 19.56 -10.26
C VAL A 111 -24.41 20.52 -11.44
N ALA A 112 -23.31 21.17 -11.81
CA ALA A 112 -23.16 21.96 -13.03
C ALA A 112 -22.37 21.18 -14.10
N TYR A 113 -22.70 21.39 -15.37
CA TYR A 113 -22.01 20.76 -16.51
C TYR A 113 -21.44 21.83 -17.43
N GLU A 114 -20.12 21.83 -17.60
CA GLU A 114 -19.34 22.79 -18.36
C GLU A 114 -18.58 22.09 -19.49
N TRP A 115 -18.68 22.63 -20.70
CA TRP A 115 -17.82 22.20 -21.79
C TRP A 115 -16.49 22.92 -21.72
N VAL A 116 -15.38 22.19 -21.86
CA VAL A 116 -14.01 22.75 -21.91
C VAL A 116 -13.30 22.35 -23.20
N PRO A 117 -12.35 23.15 -23.72
CA PRO A 117 -11.52 22.73 -24.84
C PRO A 117 -10.65 21.52 -24.47
N ARG A 118 -10.35 20.65 -25.44
CA ARG A 118 -9.53 19.43 -25.25
C ARG A 118 -8.19 19.69 -24.56
N GLU A 119 -7.55 20.81 -24.86
CA GLU A 119 -6.27 21.20 -24.23
C GLU A 119 -6.37 21.38 -22.71
N ALA A 120 -7.58 21.60 -22.18
CA ALA A 120 -7.87 21.72 -20.76
C ALA A 120 -8.34 20.41 -20.10
N ASN A 121 -8.53 19.32 -20.86
CA ASN A 121 -8.99 18.02 -20.35
C ASN A 121 -7.92 16.90 -20.43
N LYS A 122 -6.64 17.29 -20.53
CA LYS A 122 -5.52 16.36 -20.79
C LYS A 122 -5.35 15.26 -19.75
N ALA A 123 -5.67 15.53 -18.49
CA ALA A 123 -5.50 14.56 -17.41
C ALA A 123 -6.46 13.38 -17.55
N ALA A 124 -7.73 13.63 -17.89
CA ALA A 124 -8.71 12.58 -18.13
C ALA A 124 -8.41 11.83 -19.44
N ASP A 125 -8.00 12.53 -20.51
CA ASP A 125 -7.57 11.90 -21.79
C ASP A 125 -6.37 10.95 -21.56
N ALA A 126 -5.38 11.38 -20.77
CA ALA A 126 -4.21 10.57 -20.43
C ALA A 126 -4.61 9.29 -19.68
N LEU A 127 -5.53 9.37 -18.71
CA LEU A 127 -6.05 8.21 -17.98
C LEU A 127 -6.82 7.25 -18.89
N ALA A 128 -7.64 7.76 -19.81
CA ALA A 128 -8.37 6.94 -20.77
C ALA A 128 -7.41 6.19 -21.70
N ASN A 129 -6.34 6.86 -22.16
CA ASN A 129 -5.28 6.26 -22.96
C ASN A 129 -4.47 5.22 -22.16
N GLU A 130 -4.11 5.52 -20.92
CA GLU A 130 -3.44 4.57 -20.02
C GLU A 130 -4.27 3.30 -19.85
N ALA A 131 -5.58 3.42 -19.61
CA ALA A 131 -6.48 2.28 -19.49
C ALA A 131 -6.56 1.45 -20.79
N MET A 132 -6.59 2.11 -21.96
CA MET A 132 -6.58 1.42 -23.25
C MET A 132 -5.25 0.72 -23.57
N ASP A 133 -4.12 1.34 -23.23
CA ASP A 133 -2.78 0.81 -23.47
C ASP A 133 -2.44 -0.37 -22.57
N THR A 134 -2.73 -0.22 -21.27
CA THR A 134 -2.49 -1.27 -20.27
C THR A 134 -3.55 -2.36 -20.30
N ARG A 135 -4.71 -2.10 -20.94
CA ARG A 135 -5.94 -2.89 -20.83
C ARG A 135 -6.35 -3.14 -19.38
N SER A 136 -6.00 -2.21 -18.49
CA SER A 136 -6.34 -2.31 -17.08
C SER A 136 -7.86 -2.27 -16.92
N PRO A 137 -8.50 -3.27 -16.30
CA PRO A 137 -9.95 -3.29 -16.14
C PRO A 137 -10.44 -2.12 -15.26
N GLN A 138 -9.60 -1.67 -14.32
CA GLN A 138 -9.90 -0.56 -13.44
C GLN A 138 -8.61 0.07 -12.90
N ILE A 139 -8.54 1.39 -12.92
CA ILE A 139 -7.54 2.21 -12.25
C ILE A 139 -8.31 3.07 -11.25
N ALA A 140 -7.98 2.98 -9.97
CA ALA A 140 -8.51 3.85 -8.93
C ALA A 140 -7.35 4.37 -8.09
N ARG A 141 -7.18 5.69 -8.07
CA ARG A 141 -6.18 6.37 -7.24
C ARG A 141 -6.94 7.43 -6.45
N ASP A 142 -6.85 7.40 -5.13
CA ASP A 142 -7.48 8.38 -4.25
C ASP A 142 -6.39 9.26 -3.64
N TYR A 143 -6.73 10.53 -3.48
CA TYR A 143 -5.80 11.58 -3.10
C TYR A 143 -6.50 12.49 -2.08
N ASP A 144 -5.78 12.90 -1.05
CA ASP A 144 -6.31 13.90 -0.12
C ASP A 144 -6.18 15.30 -0.75
N ALA A 145 -6.69 16.34 -0.07
CA ALA A 145 -6.83 17.70 -0.61
C ALA A 145 -5.53 18.41 -1.04
N ASP A 146 -4.39 17.71 -0.99
CA ASP A 146 -3.03 18.22 -1.20
C ASP A 146 -2.26 17.49 -2.33
N GLY A 147 -2.93 16.70 -3.18
CA GLY A 147 -2.29 16.07 -4.35
C GLY A 147 -1.77 14.64 -4.08
N PRO A 148 -0.91 14.08 -4.95
CA PRO A 148 -0.78 12.63 -5.08
C PRO A 148 -0.25 11.94 -3.81
N MET A 149 -1.16 11.32 -3.07
CA MET A 149 -0.92 10.50 -1.88
C MET A 149 -0.12 9.23 -2.21
N VAL A 150 1.17 9.29 -1.89
CA VAL A 150 1.97 8.13 -1.50
C VAL A 150 1.70 7.88 -0.02
N GLY A 151 0.66 7.11 0.30
CA GLY A 151 0.36 6.71 1.68
C GLY A 151 0.04 7.88 2.64
N PRO A 152 -0.56 7.61 3.81
CA PRO A 152 -0.88 8.68 4.75
C PRO A 152 0.42 9.19 5.40
N GLU A 153 0.88 10.36 5.01
CA GLU A 153 1.72 11.20 5.87
C GLU A 153 0.79 12.15 6.63
N TYR A 154 0.71 11.95 7.94
CA TYR A 154 0.17 12.94 8.85
C TYR A 154 1.16 14.10 8.97
N ASP A 155 0.61 15.31 8.89
CA ASP A 155 1.26 16.60 9.04
C ASP A 155 2.03 16.72 10.38
N ASP A 156 3.25 17.26 10.30
CA ASP A 156 4.00 17.81 11.42
C ASP A 156 3.32 19.11 11.88
N ALA A 157 2.19 18.98 12.56
CA ALA A 157 1.56 20.07 13.30
C ALA A 157 1.22 19.60 14.72
N VAL A 158 2.11 19.96 15.65
CA VAL A 158 1.86 19.85 17.08
C VAL A 158 0.83 20.92 17.45
N ASP A 159 -0.44 20.54 17.56
CA ASP A 159 -1.43 21.39 18.22
C ASP A 159 -1.15 21.38 19.73
N ALA A 160 -0.59 22.49 20.21
CA ALA A 160 -0.10 22.69 21.57
C ALA A 160 -1.20 22.87 22.64
N GLU A 161 -2.40 22.33 22.46
CA GLU A 161 -3.53 22.52 23.40
C GLU A 161 -4.09 21.23 24.04
N PHE A 162 -3.43 20.09 23.89
CA PHE A 162 -3.86 18.82 24.52
C PHE A 162 -2.95 18.30 25.66
N VAL A 163 -2.07 19.14 26.22
CA VAL A 163 -1.07 18.74 27.23
C VAL A 163 -1.36 19.24 28.66
N GLU A 164 -2.52 19.82 28.96
CA GLU A 164 -2.75 20.38 30.32
C GLU A 164 -3.72 19.62 31.24
N HIS A 165 -4.24 18.44 30.89
CA HIS A 165 -5.16 17.69 31.78
C HIS A 165 -4.80 16.20 31.99
N ALA A 166 -3.50 15.88 32.09
CA ALA A 166 -3.04 14.55 32.48
C ALA A 166 -1.91 14.56 33.53
N LEU A 167 -1.94 15.54 34.43
CA LEU A 167 -1.11 15.58 35.63
C LEU A 167 -2.03 15.97 36.80
N ASP A 168 -2.76 14.98 37.34
CA ASP A 168 -3.24 14.93 38.72
C ASP A 168 -4.06 13.65 38.93
N ALA A 169 -3.37 12.53 39.12
CA ALA A 169 -3.90 11.33 39.75
C ALA A 169 -2.74 10.43 40.19
N GLU A 170 -2.17 10.71 41.36
CA GLU A 170 -1.31 9.77 42.09
C GLU A 170 -2.17 8.83 42.96
N ALA A 171 -1.67 7.59 43.07
CA ALA A 171 -1.87 6.59 44.13
C ALA A 171 -3.23 5.87 44.23
N ASP A 172 -3.29 4.63 43.72
CA ASP A 172 -3.13 3.41 44.54
C ASP A 172 -3.51 2.16 43.72
N GLY A 173 -2.62 1.16 43.68
CA GLY A 173 -2.91 -0.12 43.04
C GLY A 173 -1.67 -0.93 42.68
N ASP A 174 -1.26 -1.79 43.59
CA ASP A 174 -0.28 -2.87 43.43
C ASP A 174 -0.63 -3.81 42.25
N GLY A 175 0.36 -4.05 41.38
CA GLY A 175 0.22 -4.88 40.19
C GLY A 175 1.45 -4.75 39.28
N GLY A 176 2.45 -5.60 39.51
CA GLY A 176 3.77 -5.54 38.87
C GLY A 176 3.76 -5.51 37.34
N ALA A 177 4.23 -4.41 36.77
CA ALA A 177 4.86 -4.35 35.46
C ALA A 177 6.18 -3.58 35.61
N PRO A 178 7.31 -4.07 35.06
CA PRO A 178 8.59 -3.39 35.19
C PRO A 178 8.55 -2.02 34.49
N ARG A 179 8.73 -0.95 35.26
CA ARG A 179 8.93 0.42 34.77
C ARG A 179 10.32 0.52 34.17
N VAL A 180 10.42 0.69 32.86
CA VAL A 180 11.71 0.94 32.16
C VAL A 180 12.08 2.43 32.30
N PRO A 181 13.28 2.78 32.81
CA PRO A 181 13.69 4.18 32.94
C PRO A 181 14.08 4.80 31.59
N ARG A 182 13.71 6.07 31.40
CA ARG A 182 14.13 6.92 30.28
C ARG A 182 15.57 7.42 30.49
N ASN A 183 16.52 7.02 29.63
CA ASN A 183 17.56 7.85 28.97
C ASN A 183 18.66 6.98 28.34
N LEU A 184 18.94 7.22 27.06
CA LEU A 184 19.55 6.28 26.10
C LEU A 184 21.07 6.44 25.89
N SER A 185 21.86 6.89 26.88
CA SER A 185 23.28 7.19 26.60
C SER A 185 24.32 6.95 27.70
N SER A 186 24.00 6.30 28.82
CA SER A 186 25.04 6.07 29.84
C SER A 186 24.90 4.83 30.73
N LEU A 187 24.19 3.77 30.28
CA LEU A 187 24.10 2.48 30.99
C LEU A 187 24.30 1.25 30.06
N ASP A 188 24.79 1.47 28.85
CA ASP A 188 24.70 0.51 27.73
C ASP A 188 25.77 -0.61 27.75
N THR A 189 26.16 -1.11 28.94
CA THR A 189 27.10 -2.23 29.09
C THR A 189 26.47 -3.62 28.92
N ASP A 190 25.13 -3.69 28.88
CA ASP A 190 24.40 -4.95 28.93
C ASP A 190 24.03 -5.52 27.56
N TYR A 191 24.36 -4.79 26.47
CA TYR A 191 24.01 -5.15 25.10
C TYR A 191 25.23 -5.16 24.19
N LEU A 192 25.20 -6.06 23.21
CA LEU A 192 26.13 -6.11 22.10
C LEU A 192 25.90 -4.94 21.14
N ALA A 193 26.84 -4.76 20.20
CA ALA A 193 26.68 -3.81 19.12
C ALA A 193 25.38 -4.11 18.32
N PRO A 194 24.69 -3.10 17.78
CA PRO A 194 23.34 -3.31 17.25
C PRO A 194 23.26 -4.29 16.07
N LEU A 195 22.19 -5.10 16.06
CA LEU A 195 21.78 -5.92 14.91
C LEU A 195 20.60 -5.23 14.22
N THR A 196 20.75 -4.89 12.95
CA THR A 196 19.70 -4.23 12.16
C THR A 196 19.19 -5.16 11.06
N ILE A 197 17.87 -5.23 10.91
CA ILE A 197 17.18 -6.01 9.89
C ILE A 197 16.48 -5.02 8.95
N VAL A 198 16.86 -5.06 7.68
CA VAL A 198 16.26 -4.29 6.59
C VAL A 198 15.32 -5.22 5.85
N PHE A 199 14.04 -5.18 6.19
CA PHE A 199 13.01 -5.91 5.47
C PHE A 199 12.73 -5.27 4.11
N VAL A 200 12.62 -6.08 3.07
CA VAL A 200 12.29 -5.66 1.72
C VAL A 200 11.07 -6.45 1.25
N ARG A 201 9.96 -5.78 0.94
CA ARG A 201 8.81 -6.46 0.31
C ARG A 201 9.17 -6.79 -1.14
N HIS A 202 8.77 -7.96 -1.65
CA HIS A 202 8.93 -8.25 -3.08
C HIS A 202 8.23 -7.20 -3.98
N GLY A 203 8.69 -7.05 -5.21
CA GLY A 203 8.03 -6.21 -6.22
C GLY A 203 6.69 -6.79 -6.70
N VAL A 204 5.92 -6.02 -7.47
CA VAL A 204 4.58 -6.47 -7.92
C VAL A 204 4.61 -7.72 -8.82
N THR A 205 3.58 -8.55 -8.67
CA THR A 205 3.26 -9.70 -9.55
C THR A 205 1.91 -9.47 -10.23
N ASP A 206 1.54 -10.29 -11.21
CA ASP A 206 0.22 -10.18 -11.85
C ASP A 206 -0.94 -10.47 -10.88
N MET A 207 -0.72 -11.31 -9.87
CA MET A 207 -1.71 -11.53 -8.80
C MET A 207 -1.81 -10.33 -7.85
N THR A 208 -0.69 -9.66 -7.56
CA THR A 208 -0.73 -8.41 -6.81
C THR A 208 -1.52 -7.33 -7.56
N ALA A 209 -1.33 -7.25 -8.89
CA ALA A 209 -2.04 -6.29 -9.74
C ALA A 209 -3.55 -6.57 -9.86
N THR A 210 -3.96 -7.84 -9.73
CA THR A 210 -5.36 -8.28 -9.78
C THR A 210 -5.99 -8.48 -8.41
N HIS A 211 -5.30 -8.06 -7.33
CA HIS A 211 -5.75 -8.16 -5.94
C HIS A 211 -6.12 -9.58 -5.48
N ARG A 212 -5.59 -10.62 -6.13
CA ARG A 212 -5.77 -12.00 -5.70
C ARG A 212 -4.84 -12.33 -4.53
N LEU A 213 -5.38 -13.03 -3.54
CA LEU A 213 -4.64 -13.50 -2.38
C LEU A 213 -3.56 -14.49 -2.83
N SER A 214 -2.30 -14.11 -2.66
CA SER A 214 -1.14 -14.92 -3.01
C SER A 214 -0.35 -15.19 -1.74
N GLY A 215 -0.53 -16.39 -1.19
CA GLY A 215 0.10 -16.82 0.05
C GLY A 215 1.39 -17.59 -0.19
N SER A 216 1.54 -18.68 0.56
CA SER A 216 2.71 -19.55 0.53
C SER A 216 2.41 -21.02 0.20
N GLY A 217 1.15 -21.35 -0.09
CA GLY A 217 0.71 -22.69 -0.49
C GLY A 217 1.31 -23.16 -1.82
N VAL A 218 1.68 -22.23 -2.70
CA VAL A 218 2.46 -22.49 -3.91
C VAL A 218 3.65 -21.53 -4.06
N PRO A 219 4.78 -21.95 -4.69
CA PRO A 219 5.96 -21.09 -4.81
C PRO A 219 5.76 -19.81 -5.65
N GLY A 220 4.85 -19.85 -6.63
CA GLY A 220 4.58 -18.74 -7.55
C GLY A 220 3.66 -17.65 -6.95
N PRO A 221 3.35 -16.58 -7.69
CA PRO A 221 3.89 -16.21 -9.01
C PRO A 221 5.24 -15.48 -8.90
N GLY A 222 5.91 -15.29 -10.05
CA GLY A 222 7.08 -14.42 -10.17
C GLY A 222 6.70 -12.94 -10.37
N LEU A 223 7.71 -12.07 -10.41
CA LEU A 223 7.56 -10.63 -10.65
C LEU A 223 7.14 -10.39 -12.11
N ASN A 224 6.29 -9.38 -12.32
CA ASN A 224 6.03 -8.89 -13.67
C ASN A 224 7.11 -7.86 -14.09
N SER A 225 6.95 -7.22 -15.26
CA SER A 225 7.91 -6.22 -15.75
C SER A 225 8.10 -5.06 -14.78
N THR A 226 7.00 -4.53 -14.22
CA THR A 226 7.03 -3.47 -13.20
C THR A 226 7.72 -3.96 -11.93
N GLY A 227 7.41 -5.17 -11.46
CA GLY A 227 8.02 -5.75 -10.27
C GLY A 227 9.53 -5.93 -10.39
N ARG A 228 10.03 -6.28 -11.58
CA ARG A 228 11.48 -6.37 -11.84
C ARG A 228 12.19 -5.01 -11.78
N ILE A 229 11.56 -3.95 -12.27
CA ILE A 229 12.09 -2.57 -12.15
C ILE A 229 12.12 -2.16 -10.68
N GLN A 230 11.02 -2.38 -9.96
CA GLN A 230 10.91 -2.11 -8.53
C GLN A 230 11.98 -2.86 -7.71
N ALA A 231 12.22 -4.14 -8.01
CA ALA A 231 13.27 -4.92 -7.36
C ALA A 231 14.68 -4.34 -7.58
N ALA A 232 14.97 -3.81 -8.78
CA ALA A 232 16.24 -3.15 -9.04
C ALA A 232 16.40 -1.86 -8.22
N LYS A 233 15.34 -1.05 -8.12
CA LYS A 233 15.35 0.16 -7.28
C LYS A 233 15.52 -0.16 -5.80
N ALA A 234 14.82 -1.17 -5.29
CA ALA A 234 15.01 -1.62 -3.91
C ALA A 234 16.45 -2.11 -3.67
N ALA A 235 17.06 -2.80 -4.64
CA ALA A 235 18.46 -3.20 -4.55
C ALA A 235 19.40 -1.99 -4.45
N ASP A 236 19.15 -0.93 -5.21
CA ASP A 236 19.90 0.32 -5.13
C ASP A 236 19.69 1.02 -3.78
N ALA A 237 18.45 1.11 -3.29
CA ALA A 237 18.16 1.71 -1.99
C ALA A 237 18.84 0.96 -0.83
N VAL A 238 18.83 -0.38 -0.85
CA VAL A 238 19.55 -1.20 0.14
C VAL A 238 21.07 -1.03 0.02
N TYR A 239 21.62 -0.89 -1.19
CA TYR A 239 23.05 -0.61 -1.36
C TYR A 239 23.44 0.75 -0.77
N ARG A 240 22.57 1.75 -0.80
CA ARG A 240 22.81 3.09 -0.28
C ARG A 240 22.84 3.18 1.26
N ILE A 241 22.25 2.21 1.95
CA ILE A 241 22.27 2.10 3.42
C ILE A 241 23.72 2.01 3.93
N GLY A 242 24.06 2.87 4.89
CA GLY A 242 25.39 2.97 5.48
C GLY A 242 26.44 3.53 4.52
N ARG A 243 26.01 4.19 3.44
CA ARG A 243 26.86 4.90 2.48
C ARG A 243 26.44 6.37 2.37
N ASP A 244 25.22 6.60 1.93
CA ASP A 244 24.64 7.93 1.67
C ASP A 244 23.18 8.03 2.13
N THR A 245 22.55 6.92 2.50
CA THR A 245 21.28 6.89 3.23
C THR A 245 21.45 6.11 4.53
N TRP A 246 20.64 6.43 5.53
CA TRP A 246 20.64 5.74 6.83
C TRP A 246 22.06 5.59 7.41
N GLU A 247 22.84 6.68 7.49
CA GLU A 247 24.28 6.66 7.82
C GLU A 247 24.63 5.95 9.14
N ARG A 248 23.67 5.89 10.08
CA ARG A 248 23.80 5.23 11.38
C ARG A 248 23.57 3.71 11.33
N VAL A 249 23.12 3.18 10.20
CA VAL A 249 22.91 1.76 9.93
C VAL A 249 24.13 1.25 9.15
N PRO A 250 24.82 0.19 9.59
CA PRO A 250 25.97 -0.33 8.85
C PRO A 250 25.55 -0.89 7.49
N LYS A 251 26.51 -1.01 6.58
CA LYS A 251 26.27 -1.59 5.26
C LYS A 251 25.73 -3.01 5.41
N VAL A 252 24.73 -3.36 4.61
CA VAL A 252 24.19 -4.72 4.59
C VAL A 252 25.27 -5.72 4.20
N SER A 253 25.45 -6.74 5.04
CA SER A 253 26.48 -7.78 4.88
C SER A 253 25.90 -9.15 4.52
N ARG A 254 24.59 -9.35 4.68
CA ARG A 254 23.88 -10.61 4.34
C ARG A 254 22.54 -10.34 3.69
N VAL A 255 22.13 -11.22 2.79
CA VAL A 255 20.80 -11.21 2.17
C VAL A 255 20.13 -12.55 2.44
N ILE A 256 19.00 -12.52 3.11
CA ILE A 256 18.17 -13.69 3.42
C ILE A 256 16.80 -13.48 2.80
N ALA A 257 16.23 -14.49 2.15
CA ALA A 257 14.98 -14.37 1.44
C ALA A 257 14.03 -15.52 1.75
N SER A 258 12.74 -15.21 1.65
CA SER A 258 11.71 -16.24 1.56
C SER A 258 11.91 -17.13 0.33
N PRO A 259 11.57 -18.43 0.39
CA PRO A 259 11.69 -19.37 -0.73
C PRO A 259 10.73 -19.08 -1.91
N MET A 260 9.80 -18.14 -1.77
CA MET A 260 8.83 -17.82 -2.84
C MET A 260 9.53 -17.20 -4.07
N VAL A 261 9.03 -17.49 -5.27
CA VAL A 261 9.68 -17.05 -6.52
C VAL A 261 9.82 -15.53 -6.58
N ARG A 262 8.75 -14.78 -6.27
CA ARG A 262 8.76 -13.30 -6.21
C ARG A 262 9.80 -12.71 -5.26
N THR A 263 10.04 -13.35 -4.11
CA THR A 263 11.06 -12.89 -3.16
C THR A 263 12.46 -13.29 -3.60
N GLN A 264 12.62 -14.48 -4.18
CA GLN A 264 13.90 -14.92 -4.75
C GLN A 264 14.34 -14.04 -5.93
N GLU A 265 13.42 -13.65 -6.81
CA GLU A 265 13.73 -12.72 -7.91
C GLU A 265 14.12 -11.32 -7.41
N THR A 266 13.43 -10.82 -6.37
CA THR A 266 13.77 -9.55 -5.72
C THR A 266 15.14 -9.64 -5.03
N ALA A 267 15.37 -10.71 -4.26
CA ALA A 267 16.63 -10.95 -3.56
C ALA A 267 17.79 -11.17 -4.53
N ALA A 268 17.57 -11.77 -5.70
CA ALA A 268 18.60 -11.91 -6.72
C ALA A 268 19.05 -10.54 -7.27
N ALA A 269 18.15 -9.54 -7.34
CA ALA A 269 18.55 -8.17 -7.67
C ALA A 269 19.45 -7.57 -6.58
N LEU A 270 19.07 -7.74 -5.30
CA LEU A 270 19.90 -7.31 -4.17
C LEU A 270 21.27 -8.01 -4.18
N GLY A 271 21.30 -9.34 -4.30
CA GLY A 271 22.53 -10.13 -4.31
C GLY A 271 23.50 -9.69 -5.40
N ARG A 272 23.00 -9.47 -6.63
CA ARG A 272 23.81 -8.91 -7.74
C ARG A 272 24.33 -7.50 -7.44
N ARG A 273 23.50 -6.65 -6.86
CA ARG A 273 23.85 -5.24 -6.61
C ARG A 273 24.84 -5.04 -5.47
N LEU A 274 24.73 -5.87 -4.44
CA LEU A 274 25.59 -5.85 -3.25
C LEU A 274 26.81 -6.76 -3.38
N GLY A 275 26.82 -7.70 -4.32
CA GLY A 275 27.85 -8.74 -4.44
C GLY A 275 27.75 -9.81 -3.36
N LEU A 276 26.53 -10.13 -2.93
CA LEU A 276 26.26 -11.06 -1.81
C LEU A 276 25.46 -12.28 -2.28
N HIS A 277 25.71 -13.42 -1.64
CA HIS A 277 24.89 -14.62 -1.79
C HIS A 277 23.51 -14.43 -1.14
N VAL A 278 22.47 -14.99 -1.75
CA VAL A 278 21.10 -15.00 -1.20
C VAL A 278 20.86 -16.29 -0.43
N GLU A 279 20.76 -16.20 0.88
CA GLU A 279 20.34 -17.29 1.75
C GLU A 279 18.80 -17.44 1.73
N THR A 280 18.29 -18.63 2.02
CA THR A 280 16.85 -18.90 2.01
C THR A 280 16.38 -19.38 3.38
N ASP A 281 15.30 -18.81 3.90
CA ASP A 281 14.67 -19.24 5.16
C ASP A 281 13.14 -19.37 4.99
N GLU A 282 12.62 -20.55 5.33
CA GLU A 282 11.19 -20.90 5.25
C GLU A 282 10.32 -20.00 6.13
N ARG A 283 10.85 -19.51 7.25
CA ARG A 283 10.10 -18.66 8.19
C ARG A 283 9.83 -17.26 7.65
N LEU A 284 10.41 -16.89 6.52
CA LEU A 284 10.14 -15.63 5.82
C LEU A 284 9.02 -15.74 4.78
N LYS A 285 8.41 -16.93 4.58
CA LYS A 285 7.24 -17.14 3.70
C LYS A 285 6.11 -16.15 3.98
N GLU A 286 5.33 -15.86 2.94
CA GLU A 286 4.06 -15.14 3.15
C GLU A 286 3.13 -15.98 4.00
N ILE A 287 2.12 -15.34 4.58
CA ILE A 287 1.03 -16.05 5.23
C ILE A 287 0.43 -17.12 4.30
N ASP A 288 0.19 -18.32 4.82
CA ASP A 288 -0.62 -19.33 4.15
C ASP A 288 -2.10 -18.92 4.25
N PHE A 289 -2.68 -18.51 3.11
CA PHE A 289 -4.10 -18.15 3.04
C PHE A 289 -4.99 -19.40 2.92
N GLY A 290 -4.42 -20.60 2.89
CA GLY A 290 -5.10 -21.86 2.74
C GLY A 290 -6.03 -21.85 1.55
N THR A 291 -7.29 -22.20 1.77
CA THR A 291 -8.28 -22.27 0.68
C THR A 291 -8.65 -20.91 0.07
N TRP A 292 -8.24 -19.78 0.67
CA TRP A 292 -8.43 -18.44 0.08
C TRP A 292 -7.40 -18.10 -0.99
N GLU A 293 -6.33 -18.89 -1.13
CA GLU A 293 -5.33 -18.63 -2.17
C GLU A 293 -5.94 -18.62 -3.57
N GLY A 294 -5.50 -17.64 -4.37
CA GLY A 294 -6.00 -17.43 -5.71
C GLY A 294 -7.31 -16.65 -5.77
N LEU A 295 -8.06 -16.47 -4.67
CA LEU A 295 -9.30 -15.69 -4.67
C LEU A 295 -9.04 -14.20 -4.50
N THR A 296 -9.94 -13.37 -5.02
CA THR A 296 -10.08 -11.97 -4.62
C THR A 296 -10.79 -11.86 -3.27
N PRO A 297 -10.63 -10.76 -2.52
CA PRO A 297 -11.38 -10.53 -1.28
C PRO A 297 -12.90 -10.65 -1.46
N GLU A 298 -13.43 -10.20 -2.60
CA GLU A 298 -14.85 -10.29 -2.96
C GLU A 298 -15.29 -11.76 -3.12
N GLU A 299 -14.55 -12.54 -3.92
CA GLU A 299 -14.79 -13.98 -4.09
C GLU A 299 -14.69 -14.73 -2.74
N THR A 300 -13.76 -14.35 -1.87
CA THR A 300 -13.66 -14.91 -0.51
C THR A 300 -14.90 -14.59 0.34
N ILE A 301 -15.40 -13.35 0.27
CA ILE A 301 -16.61 -12.94 1.02
C ILE A 301 -17.84 -13.67 0.50
N GLU A 302 -17.96 -13.86 -0.81
CA GLU A 302 -19.05 -14.63 -1.41
C GLU A 302 -19.02 -16.09 -0.96
N ARG A 303 -17.84 -16.69 -0.88
CA ARG A 303 -17.68 -18.11 -0.53
C ARG A 303 -17.84 -18.39 0.96
N ASP A 304 -17.12 -17.65 1.80
CA ASP A 304 -16.96 -17.95 3.23
C ASP A 304 -17.53 -16.84 4.15
N GLY A 305 -18.24 -15.88 3.57
CA GLY A 305 -18.79 -14.74 4.30
C GLY A 305 -17.70 -13.79 4.81
N ARG A 306 -18.01 -13.07 5.89
CA ARG A 306 -17.11 -12.04 6.44
C ARG A 306 -15.95 -12.58 7.28
N GLN A 307 -15.61 -13.87 7.17
CA GLN A 307 -14.49 -14.46 7.93
C GLN A 307 -13.13 -13.80 7.61
N ILE A 308 -12.92 -13.36 6.37
CA ILE A 308 -11.71 -12.62 6.00
C ILE A 308 -11.53 -11.33 6.82
N LEU A 309 -12.62 -10.68 7.25
CA LEU A 309 -12.55 -9.49 8.11
C LEU A 309 -12.10 -9.85 9.53
N LEU A 310 -12.62 -10.94 10.10
CA LEU A 310 -12.18 -11.44 11.41
C LEU A 310 -10.71 -11.86 11.38
N TRP A 311 -10.26 -12.43 10.26
CA TRP A 311 -8.86 -12.77 10.06
C TRP A 311 -7.98 -11.52 9.96
N GLN A 312 -8.45 -10.46 9.30
CA GLN A 312 -7.75 -9.17 9.25
C GLN A 312 -7.58 -8.56 10.65
N ASP A 313 -8.55 -8.76 11.54
CA ASP A 313 -8.45 -8.36 12.95
C ASP A 313 -7.63 -9.35 13.80
N ALA A 314 -6.84 -10.24 13.16
CA ALA A 314 -6.05 -11.31 13.76
C ALA A 314 -6.81 -12.22 14.74
N SER A 315 -8.14 -12.25 14.65
CA SER A 315 -9.02 -12.95 15.60
C SER A 315 -9.21 -14.42 15.24
N VAL A 316 -8.90 -14.81 13.99
CA VAL A 316 -9.05 -16.19 13.48
C VAL A 316 -7.91 -16.53 12.50
N ARG A 317 -7.80 -17.83 12.18
CA ARG A 317 -6.92 -18.35 11.11
C ARG A 317 -7.62 -18.31 9.76
N ALA A 318 -6.85 -18.19 8.68
CA ALA A 318 -7.37 -18.50 7.35
C ALA A 318 -7.78 -19.99 7.30
N PRO A 319 -8.83 -20.36 6.55
CA PRO A 319 -9.28 -21.76 6.47
C PRO A 319 -8.18 -22.65 5.90
N GLU A 320 -7.75 -23.63 6.68
CA GLU A 320 -6.61 -24.53 6.39
C GLU A 320 -5.25 -23.81 6.30
N GLY A 321 -5.16 -22.56 6.77
CA GLY A 321 -3.95 -21.74 6.71
C GLY A 321 -3.52 -21.18 8.07
N GLU A 322 -2.84 -20.05 8.00
CA GLU A 322 -2.23 -19.35 9.12
C GLU A 322 -3.09 -18.15 9.59
N SER A 323 -2.94 -17.78 10.85
CA SER A 323 -3.32 -16.45 11.36
C SER A 323 -2.14 -15.47 11.28
N ILE A 324 -2.41 -14.18 11.39
CA ILE A 324 -1.36 -13.15 11.50
C ILE A 324 -0.47 -13.41 12.72
N ALA A 325 -1.03 -13.93 13.82
CA ALA A 325 -0.28 -14.30 15.02
C ALA A 325 0.70 -15.46 14.79
N ASP A 326 0.30 -16.48 14.02
CA ASP A 326 1.20 -17.61 13.68
C ASP A 326 2.41 -17.12 12.87
N VAL A 327 2.16 -16.22 11.90
CA VAL A 327 3.21 -15.61 11.08
C VAL A 327 4.14 -14.73 11.92
N GLY A 328 3.58 -13.94 12.84
CA GLY A 328 4.35 -13.15 13.79
C GLY A 328 5.22 -14.01 14.70
N ALA A 329 4.70 -15.14 15.20
CA ALA A 329 5.44 -16.06 16.05
C ALA A 329 6.63 -16.70 15.32
N ARG A 330 6.46 -17.17 14.08
CA ARG A 330 7.60 -17.72 13.30
C ARG A 330 8.61 -16.65 12.88
N GLY A 331 8.14 -15.43 12.61
CA GLY A 331 9.00 -14.28 12.34
C GLY A 331 9.84 -13.88 13.55
N LEU A 332 9.23 -13.83 14.74
CA LEU A 332 9.92 -13.55 15.99
C LEU A 332 10.96 -14.63 16.30
N ALA A 333 10.61 -15.91 16.13
CA ALA A 333 11.56 -17.00 16.30
C ALA A 333 12.77 -16.86 15.35
N TRP A 334 12.55 -16.45 14.10
CA TRP A 334 13.62 -16.16 13.15
C TRP A 334 14.53 -15.00 13.62
N VAL A 335 13.95 -13.91 14.15
CA VAL A 335 14.73 -12.78 14.72
C VAL A 335 15.53 -13.22 15.95
N GLN A 336 14.93 -14.04 16.83
CA GLN A 336 15.61 -14.58 18.00
C GLN A 336 16.79 -15.48 17.63
N ASP A 337 16.69 -16.25 16.55
CA ASP A 337 17.82 -17.04 16.03
C ASP A 337 18.94 -16.15 15.52
N LEU A 338 18.62 -15.06 14.82
CA LEU A 338 19.60 -14.06 14.40
C LEU A 338 20.29 -13.40 15.59
N ALA A 339 19.53 -13.08 16.65
CA ALA A 339 20.08 -12.52 17.89
C ALA A 339 21.05 -13.51 18.56
N ARG A 340 20.71 -14.80 18.65
CA ARG A 340 21.61 -15.82 19.18
C ARG A 340 22.86 -16.00 18.32
N ALA A 341 22.72 -15.97 17.00
CA ALA A 341 23.87 -16.03 16.09
C ALA A 341 24.77 -14.81 16.23
N HIS A 342 24.18 -13.62 16.38
CA HIS A 342 24.90 -12.37 16.63
C HIS A 342 25.66 -12.43 17.95
N ALA A 343 25.05 -12.93 19.03
CA ALA A 343 25.72 -13.09 20.32
C ALA A 343 26.82 -14.16 20.35
N ALA A 344 26.73 -15.16 19.48
CA ALA A 344 27.76 -16.19 19.35
C ALA A 344 29.02 -15.69 18.59
N ASP A 345 28.94 -14.58 17.86
CA ASP A 345 30.08 -13.98 17.16
C ASP A 345 30.84 -13.01 18.08
N PRO A 346 32.11 -13.29 18.43
CA PRO A 346 32.90 -12.39 19.27
C PRO A 346 33.06 -10.97 18.70
N ALA A 347 32.97 -10.78 17.38
CA ALA A 347 33.06 -9.47 16.76
C ALA A 347 31.87 -8.56 17.11
N SER A 348 30.74 -9.14 17.50
CA SER A 348 29.49 -8.43 17.83
C SER A 348 29.58 -7.58 19.10
N GLU A 349 30.61 -7.75 19.92
CA GLU A 349 30.86 -6.86 21.06
C GLU A 349 31.09 -5.41 20.59
N HIS A 350 31.67 -5.23 19.40
CA HIS A 350 32.05 -3.91 18.88
C HIS A 350 31.58 -3.64 17.44
N THR A 351 31.01 -4.64 16.76
CA THR A 351 30.66 -4.55 15.35
C THR A 351 29.15 -4.61 15.17
N ALA A 352 28.56 -3.49 14.75
CA ALA A 352 27.15 -3.47 14.35
C ALA A 352 26.97 -4.22 13.01
N VAL A 353 25.86 -4.96 12.89
CA VAL A 353 25.57 -5.80 11.72
C VAL A 353 24.26 -5.37 11.08
N SER A 354 24.17 -5.45 9.75
CA SER A 354 22.92 -5.24 9.01
C SER A 354 22.65 -6.37 8.03
N ILE A 355 21.41 -6.88 8.06
CA ILE A 355 20.94 -7.99 7.23
C ILE A 355 19.74 -7.51 6.41
N ALA A 356 19.73 -7.75 5.10
CA ALA A 356 18.55 -7.57 4.28
C ALA A 356 17.69 -8.84 4.29
N ALA A 357 16.41 -8.70 4.58
CA ALA A 357 15.44 -9.79 4.65
C ALA A 357 14.33 -9.58 3.60
N VAL A 358 14.37 -10.32 2.50
CA VAL A 358 13.38 -10.18 1.41
C VAL A 358 12.18 -11.08 1.66
N SER A 359 11.02 -10.45 1.89
CA SER A 359 9.81 -11.12 2.34
C SER A 359 8.55 -10.45 1.75
N HIS A 360 7.43 -10.55 2.46
CA HIS A 360 6.09 -10.26 1.97
C HIS A 360 5.32 -9.34 2.92
N ALA A 361 4.17 -8.83 2.50
CA ALA A 361 3.49 -7.78 3.23
C ALA A 361 3.03 -8.23 4.63
N VAL A 362 2.36 -9.39 4.73
CA VAL A 362 1.85 -9.87 6.02
C VAL A 362 3.00 -10.38 6.89
N ALA A 363 3.95 -11.11 6.30
CA ALA A 363 5.15 -11.56 7.00
C ALA A 363 5.95 -10.41 7.65
N ILE A 364 6.21 -9.32 6.92
CA ILE A 364 6.99 -8.18 7.43
C ILE A 364 6.27 -7.51 8.59
N LYS A 365 5.00 -7.14 8.43
CA LYS A 365 4.25 -6.41 9.45
C LYS A 365 3.95 -7.25 10.70
N ALA A 366 3.71 -8.56 10.53
CA ALA A 366 3.51 -9.47 11.65
C ALA A 366 4.82 -9.68 12.43
N THR A 367 5.95 -9.84 11.73
CA THR A 367 7.27 -9.98 12.37
C THR A 367 7.66 -8.71 13.13
N ILE A 368 7.52 -7.54 12.51
CA ILE A 368 7.79 -6.26 13.17
C ILE A 368 6.85 -6.06 14.36
N GLY A 369 5.55 -6.34 14.21
CA GLY A 369 4.59 -6.26 15.30
C GLY A 369 4.98 -7.13 16.49
N ALA A 370 5.40 -8.38 16.24
CA ALA A 370 5.84 -9.30 17.28
C ALA A 370 7.13 -8.86 17.96
N VAL A 371 8.11 -8.33 17.21
CA VAL A 371 9.38 -7.81 17.76
C VAL A 371 9.16 -6.55 18.59
N MET A 372 8.30 -5.63 18.13
CA MET A 372 8.03 -4.36 18.79
C MET A 372 7.00 -4.47 19.93
N GLY A 373 6.38 -5.64 20.12
CA GLY A 373 5.29 -5.82 21.09
C GLY A 373 4.01 -5.07 20.73
N PHE A 374 3.78 -4.77 19.44
CA PHE A 374 2.55 -4.11 18.99
C PHE A 374 1.38 -5.11 18.90
N PRO A 375 0.13 -4.68 19.19
CA PRO A 375 -1.04 -5.52 19.03
C PRO A 375 -1.19 -6.01 17.58
N LEU A 376 -1.11 -7.33 17.37
CA LEU A 376 -1.14 -7.93 16.03
C LEU A 376 -2.51 -7.83 15.36
N GLU A 377 -3.57 -7.59 16.12
CA GLU A 377 -4.93 -7.29 15.64
C GLU A 377 -4.95 -6.01 14.79
N ARG A 378 -3.97 -5.13 14.98
CA ARG A 378 -3.81 -3.88 14.21
C ARG A 378 -2.81 -4.01 13.07
N ALA A 379 -2.09 -5.12 12.95
CA ALA A 379 -1.08 -5.30 11.92
C ALA A 379 -1.69 -5.28 10.51
N SER A 380 -2.97 -5.64 10.34
CA SER A 380 -3.69 -5.50 9.06
C SER A 380 -3.75 -4.07 8.54
N ARG A 381 -3.76 -3.07 9.44
CA ARG A 381 -3.80 -1.64 9.11
C ARG A 381 -2.48 -1.08 8.59
N VAL A 382 -1.38 -1.83 8.75
CA VAL A 382 -0.09 -1.50 8.17
C VAL A 382 -0.02 -2.09 6.76
N TRP A 383 0.36 -1.26 5.79
CA TRP A 383 0.49 -1.68 4.40
C TRP A 383 1.84 -1.27 3.79
N PRO A 384 2.88 -2.12 3.89
CA PRO A 384 4.15 -1.85 3.23
C PRO A 384 3.96 -1.94 1.72
N LEU A 385 4.35 -0.93 0.96
CA LEU A 385 4.22 -0.92 -0.51
C LEU A 385 5.13 -1.98 -1.18
N PRO A 386 4.80 -2.48 -2.38
CA PRO A 386 5.70 -3.37 -3.13
C PRO A 386 7.09 -2.75 -3.28
N ALA A 387 8.14 -3.56 -3.09
CA ALA A 387 9.54 -3.09 -3.09
C ALA A 387 9.90 -1.96 -2.11
N SER A 388 9.10 -1.76 -1.06
CA SER A 388 9.42 -0.84 0.03
C SER A 388 10.40 -1.43 1.04
N LEU A 389 11.01 -0.55 1.85
CA LEU A 389 11.87 -0.91 2.98
C LEU A 389 11.16 -0.75 4.33
N SER A 390 11.43 -1.66 5.25
CA SER A 390 11.14 -1.47 6.67
C SER A 390 12.39 -1.81 7.47
N ILE A 391 12.82 -0.95 8.37
CA ILE A 391 14.09 -1.10 9.09
C ILE A 391 13.81 -1.21 10.58
N VAL A 392 14.19 -2.34 11.17
CA VAL A 392 14.15 -2.56 12.62
C VAL A 392 15.55 -2.85 13.14
N GLN A 393 15.94 -2.19 14.22
CA GLN A 393 17.17 -2.45 14.93
C GLN A 393 16.84 -3.12 16.26
N VAL A 394 17.50 -4.23 16.57
CA VAL A 394 17.36 -4.93 17.84
C VAL A 394 18.63 -4.81 18.67
N ARG A 395 18.46 -4.64 19.98
CA ARG A 395 19.51 -4.69 20.98
C ARG A 395 19.56 -6.11 21.55
N VAL A 396 20.74 -6.71 21.45
CA VAL A 396 20.94 -8.14 21.76
C VAL A 396 21.80 -8.26 23.01
N THR A 397 21.38 -9.07 23.98
CA THR A 397 22.18 -9.36 25.17
C THR A 397 23.32 -10.32 24.84
N PRO A 398 24.39 -10.40 25.66
CA PRO A 398 25.43 -11.43 25.52
C PRO A 398 24.90 -12.88 25.55
N GLN A 399 23.71 -13.10 26.12
CA GLN A 399 23.02 -14.40 26.15
C GLN A 399 22.24 -14.69 24.85
N GLY A 400 22.18 -13.74 23.91
CA GLY A 400 21.49 -13.89 22.63
C GLY A 400 20.00 -13.60 22.68
N GLU A 401 19.53 -12.86 23.69
CA GLU A 401 18.15 -12.44 23.81
C GLU A 401 17.93 -11.06 23.17
N VAL A 402 16.76 -10.84 22.58
CA VAL A 402 16.34 -9.51 22.13
C VAL A 402 15.82 -8.75 23.34
N GLY A 403 16.61 -7.80 23.84
CA GLY A 403 16.23 -7.01 25.03
C GLY A 403 15.48 -5.73 24.70
N ASP A 404 15.71 -5.15 23.52
CA ASP A 404 15.02 -3.95 23.05
C ASP A 404 14.98 -3.91 21.52
N ALA A 405 14.04 -3.13 20.96
CA ALA A 405 13.88 -2.96 19.51
C ALA A 405 13.42 -1.55 19.13
N HIS A 406 13.99 -1.03 18.04
CA HIS A 406 13.68 0.28 17.49
C HIS A 406 13.27 0.15 16.02
N LEU A 407 12.09 0.66 15.68
CA LEU A 407 11.60 0.75 14.30
C LEU A 407 11.99 2.09 13.71
N PHE A 408 12.80 2.10 12.65
CA PHE A 408 13.25 3.32 11.97
C PHE A 408 12.32 3.72 10.84
N CYS A 409 11.77 2.74 10.12
CA CYS A 409 10.75 2.98 9.10
C CYS A 409 9.94 1.72 8.84
N LEU A 410 8.73 1.89 8.29
CA LEU A 410 7.80 0.82 7.97
C LEU A 410 7.16 1.10 6.61
N GLY A 411 7.57 0.37 5.58
CA GLY A 411 7.02 0.52 4.23
C GLY A 411 7.50 1.75 3.47
N ALA A 412 8.70 2.27 3.78
CA ALA A 412 9.28 3.43 3.11
C ALA A 412 9.51 3.14 1.62
N PRO A 413 9.06 4.03 0.71
CA PRO A 413 9.33 3.89 -0.72
C PRO A 413 10.83 4.04 -1.03
N VAL A 414 11.25 3.54 -2.19
CA VAL A 414 12.66 3.45 -2.62
C VAL A 414 13.00 4.33 -3.82
N ASP A 415 12.04 5.17 -4.24
CA ASP A 415 12.12 6.01 -5.44
C ASP A 415 12.81 7.35 -5.18
#